data_AF-A0A0H2RE81-F1
#
_entry.id   AF-A0A0H2RE81-F1
#
_cell.length_a   1.000
_cell.length_b   1.000
_cell.length_c   1.000
_cell.angle_alpha   90.00
_cell.angle_beta   90.00
_cell.angle_gamma   90.00
#
_symmetry.space_group_name_H-M   'P 1'
#
loop_
_entity.id
_entity.type
_entity.pdbx_description
1 polymer ?
#
loop_
_entity_poly.entity_id
_entity_poly.type
_entity_poly.pdbx_seq_one_letter_code
_entity_poly.pdbx_strand_id
1 'polypeptide(L)'
;MAIAITPVEVLGSPVPAHTSHAISVSLPKWKDNVDYEKGEKRVMDAMVNGYPRFFIHRTIEKLAGVCERKFGRSGERCLLFPSAKTADYCREFIERRSPDHTKPFIGRVTQFIICPEDINCDANKVSPNETCVELYVILFAKDAYPIARQFWQHTGMGISSRLAERCLTMLREEQPTPAASPTALTGNFPAKAYHNRHYSSKIARSPPPNYVDEGRLETDEPEECDSYLEERYGRNLPTNYADAAKRTLRRRIAGVLIHDSGSETLPSSPNPTSPAEVGPSSRIQNLTESDVYLFSTGMTAIWNAHNLALNYPSASAKGKSVCFGFPYADTLKVLEKWGPGCNFFGHGLDSDIDAFEELLSKQKTSGEPSILALFTEFPSNPLLRSPDLPRLRKLADEHDFLIVVDETVGNFVNVSVLQHADIVVSSLTKVFSGDSNVMGGSLVLNPNGHHYASLKATLDTVYEDTYYYEDAVFLERNSRVFKKRIQTIDENAEAICDFLFSEKSKGAVIKEVYYPKFTTRANFEKSRSAPSADSPNPGFGGLFSVTFNSKEASEAFFDSLEVQKGPSLGTSFTLACPFVVLAHFAELEWAAGYGVEENLVRVSVGGEDKQDLLRIFEAALRAAERAK
;
A
#
# COMPACT_ATOMS: atom_id res chain seq x y z
N MET A 1 -10.28 -6.93 -19.51
CA MET A 1 -10.24 -5.83 -20.50
C MET A 1 -8.84 -5.27 -20.56
N ALA A 2 -8.41 -4.66 -21.68
CA ALA A 2 -7.21 -3.84 -21.68
C ALA A 2 -7.47 -2.60 -20.81
N ILE A 3 -6.51 -2.21 -19.97
CA ILE A 3 -6.62 -1.00 -19.15
C ILE A 3 -6.29 0.19 -20.05
N ALA A 4 -7.26 1.09 -20.20
CA ALA A 4 -7.09 2.28 -21.03
C ALA A 4 -6.08 3.23 -20.38
N ILE A 5 -5.18 3.78 -21.20
CA ILE A 5 -4.30 4.87 -20.78
C ILE A 5 -5.16 6.10 -20.54
N THR A 6 -5.27 6.49 -19.27
CA THR A 6 -5.97 7.69 -18.84
C THR A 6 -4.91 8.75 -18.53
N PRO A 7 -4.77 9.81 -19.35
CA PRO A 7 -3.69 10.77 -19.21
C PRO A 7 -3.87 11.71 -18.01
N VAL A 8 -2.73 12.14 -17.46
CA VAL A 8 -2.49 13.28 -16.55
C VAL A 8 -3.70 13.78 -15.75
N GLU A 9 -3.85 13.23 -14.55
CA GLU A 9 -4.83 13.69 -13.56
C GLU A 9 -4.57 15.11 -13.03
N VAL A 10 -5.65 15.81 -12.65
CA VAL A 10 -5.61 17.16 -12.05
C VAL A 10 -4.79 17.14 -10.75
N LEU A 11 -3.89 18.12 -10.56
CA LEU A 11 -3.10 18.25 -9.34
C LEU A 11 -3.95 18.11 -8.07
N GLY A 12 -3.59 17.19 -7.18
CA GLY A 12 -4.29 16.95 -5.92
C GLY A 12 -5.54 16.06 -6.01
N SER A 13 -5.93 15.56 -7.19
CA SER A 13 -7.01 14.58 -7.33
C SER A 13 -6.62 13.20 -6.78
N PRO A 14 -7.59 12.37 -6.34
CA PRO A 14 -7.32 11.00 -5.94
C PRO A 14 -6.99 10.13 -7.16
N VAL A 15 -6.01 9.22 -7.04
CA VAL A 15 -5.58 8.31 -8.12
C VAL A 15 -5.94 6.84 -7.78
N PRO A 16 -6.80 6.16 -8.58
CA PRO A 16 -7.57 6.68 -9.71
C PRO A 16 -8.62 7.71 -9.31
N ALA A 17 -8.93 8.60 -10.26
CA ALA A 17 -10.04 9.53 -10.19
C ALA A 17 -11.36 8.86 -9.73
N HIS A 18 -12.20 9.63 -9.04
CA HIS A 18 -13.52 9.22 -8.54
C HIS A 18 -13.53 8.03 -7.56
N THR A 19 -12.39 7.67 -6.97
CA THR A 19 -12.30 6.59 -5.96
C THR A 19 -12.33 7.15 -4.54
N SER A 20 -13.44 6.97 -3.80
CA SER A 20 -13.70 7.59 -2.48
C SER A 20 -12.69 7.26 -1.38
N HIS A 21 -11.99 6.12 -1.49
CA HIS A 21 -10.94 5.68 -0.57
C HIS A 21 -9.61 5.48 -1.28
N ALA A 22 -9.33 6.28 -2.32
CA ALA A 22 -8.07 6.21 -3.05
C ALA A 22 -6.88 6.37 -2.10
N ILE A 23 -5.84 5.55 -2.28
CA ILE A 23 -4.63 5.60 -1.46
C ILE A 23 -3.50 6.41 -2.10
N SER A 24 -3.77 7.10 -3.21
CA SER A 24 -2.78 7.87 -3.97
C SER A 24 -3.39 9.18 -4.48
N VAL A 25 -2.54 10.09 -4.92
CA VAL A 25 -2.87 11.46 -5.32
C VAL A 25 -2.04 11.87 -6.53
N SER A 26 -2.61 12.70 -7.40
CA SER A 26 -1.94 13.21 -8.59
C SER A 26 -0.95 14.34 -8.26
N LEU A 27 0.33 14.13 -8.60
CA LEU A 27 1.41 15.12 -8.59
C LEU A 27 2.07 15.14 -9.99
N PRO A 28 1.44 15.79 -10.99
CA PRO A 28 1.68 15.49 -12.41
C PRO A 28 2.96 16.09 -13.01
N LYS A 29 3.59 17.07 -12.35
CA LYS A 29 4.86 17.70 -12.77
C LYS A 29 5.92 17.61 -11.68
N TRP A 30 7.20 17.58 -12.06
CA TRP A 30 8.33 17.53 -11.11
C TRP A 30 8.24 18.70 -10.11
N LYS A 31 7.89 19.89 -10.61
CA LYS A 31 7.61 21.06 -9.78
C LYS A 31 6.49 20.83 -8.76
N ASP A 32 5.42 20.11 -9.08
CA ASP A 32 4.35 19.82 -8.11
C ASP A 32 4.84 18.96 -6.94
N ASN A 33 5.78 18.04 -7.21
CA ASN A 33 6.39 17.18 -6.19
C ASN A 33 7.34 17.98 -5.29
N VAL A 34 8.15 18.89 -5.88
CA VAL A 34 9.01 19.82 -5.11
C VAL A 34 8.19 20.84 -4.30
N ASP A 35 7.11 21.36 -4.88
CA ASP A 35 6.22 22.32 -4.23
C ASP A 35 5.40 21.65 -3.09
N TYR A 36 5.05 20.37 -3.23
CA TYR A 36 4.42 19.56 -2.17
C TYR A 36 5.31 19.48 -0.92
N GLU A 37 6.57 19.06 -1.09
CA GLU A 37 7.53 18.90 0.02
C GLU A 37 7.93 20.23 0.68
N LYS A 38 7.87 21.33 -0.08
CA LYS A 38 8.02 22.69 0.45
C LYS A 38 6.77 23.23 1.17
N GLY A 39 5.63 22.55 1.07
CA GLY A 39 4.36 23.01 1.62
C GLY A 39 3.77 24.23 0.91
N GLU A 40 4.08 24.41 -0.38
CA GLU A 40 3.60 25.55 -1.17
C GLU A 40 2.08 25.54 -1.31
N LYS A 41 1.44 26.68 -1.04
CA LYS A 41 -0.03 26.81 -1.02
C LYS A 41 -0.71 26.31 -2.30
N ARG A 42 -0.13 26.58 -3.47
CA ARG A 42 -0.64 26.12 -4.77
C ARG A 42 -0.89 24.61 -4.82
N VAL A 43 -0.04 23.82 -4.18
CA VAL A 43 -0.23 22.37 -4.09
C VAL A 43 -1.11 22.04 -2.90
N MET A 44 -0.79 22.54 -1.71
CA MET A 44 -1.49 22.18 -0.47
C MET A 44 -3.00 22.49 -0.51
N ASP A 45 -3.40 23.61 -1.12
CA ASP A 45 -4.81 24.00 -1.27
C ASP A 45 -5.55 23.17 -2.34
N ALA A 46 -4.81 22.56 -3.28
CA ALA A 46 -5.35 21.66 -4.32
C ALA A 46 -5.50 20.20 -3.85
N MET A 47 -4.80 19.78 -2.79
CA MET A 47 -4.79 18.40 -2.29
C MET A 47 -6.16 18.00 -1.71
N VAL A 48 -6.97 17.28 -2.50
CA VAL A 48 -8.23 16.67 -2.03
C VAL A 48 -7.96 15.37 -1.29
N ASN A 49 -6.97 14.60 -1.75
CA ASN A 49 -6.57 13.30 -1.19
C ASN A 49 -5.04 13.21 -0.98
N GLY A 50 -4.56 12.12 -0.38
CA GLY A 50 -3.14 11.79 -0.30
C GLY A 50 -2.91 10.33 0.14
N TYR A 51 -1.65 9.91 0.26
CA TYR A 51 -1.35 8.58 0.78
C TYR A 51 -1.68 8.51 2.29
N PRO A 52 -2.53 7.58 2.78
CA PRO A 52 -3.19 7.70 4.10
C PRO A 52 -2.30 7.81 5.34
N ARG A 53 -1.02 7.40 5.26
CA ARG A 53 -0.04 7.55 6.37
C ARG A 53 0.62 8.93 6.43
N PHE A 54 0.71 9.63 5.30
CA PHE A 54 1.25 11.00 5.22
C PHE A 54 0.14 12.05 5.25
N PHE A 55 -1.01 11.74 4.63
CA PHE A 55 -2.21 12.57 4.59
C PHE A 55 -3.35 11.83 5.32
N ILE A 56 -3.72 12.29 6.51
CA ILE A 56 -4.87 11.72 7.24
C ILE A 56 -6.14 12.07 6.44
N HIS A 57 -6.92 11.06 6.08
CA HIS A 57 -8.08 11.26 5.20
C HIS A 57 -9.11 12.22 5.84
N ARG A 58 -9.70 13.13 5.06
CA ARG A 58 -10.63 14.17 5.55
C ARG A 58 -11.81 13.59 6.36
N THR A 59 -12.28 12.39 6.03
CA THR A 59 -13.30 11.64 6.80
C THR A 59 -12.84 11.30 8.22
N ILE A 60 -11.57 10.90 8.38
CA ILE A 60 -10.96 10.60 9.69
C ILE A 60 -10.81 11.91 10.48
N GLU A 61 -10.39 12.99 9.84
CA GLU A 61 -10.30 14.32 10.47
C GLU A 61 -11.67 14.83 10.92
N LYS A 62 -12.73 14.63 10.13
CA LYS A 62 -14.10 14.98 10.52
C LYS A 62 -14.52 14.19 11.77
N LEU A 63 -14.34 12.87 11.78
CA LEU A 63 -14.65 12.02 12.94
C LEU A 63 -13.82 12.41 14.18
N ALA A 64 -12.54 12.76 13.99
CA ALA A 64 -11.69 13.27 15.05
C ALA A 64 -12.24 14.58 15.62
N GLY A 65 -12.74 15.48 14.76
CA GLY A 65 -13.45 16.69 15.17
C GLY A 65 -14.72 16.41 16.01
N VAL A 66 -15.47 15.35 15.71
CA VAL A 66 -16.60 14.90 16.57
C VAL A 66 -16.10 14.46 17.94
N CYS A 67 -15.04 13.67 17.97
CA CYS A 67 -14.45 13.15 19.21
C CYS A 67 -13.82 14.28 20.06
N GLU A 68 -13.19 15.27 19.43
CA GLU A 68 -12.68 16.48 20.08
C GLU A 68 -13.82 17.31 20.70
N ARG A 69 -14.94 17.51 19.99
CA ARG A 69 -16.14 18.17 20.55
C ARG A 69 -16.77 17.40 21.72
N LYS A 70 -16.77 16.06 21.66
CA LYS A 70 -17.48 15.19 22.61
C LYS A 70 -16.67 14.87 23.87
N PHE A 71 -15.35 14.74 23.76
CA PHE A 71 -14.48 14.24 24.83
C PHE A 71 -13.27 15.14 25.13
N GLY A 72 -12.98 16.12 24.27
CA GLY A 72 -11.82 16.99 24.39
C GLY A 72 -12.01 18.17 25.33
N ARG A 73 -10.88 18.70 25.80
CA ARG A 73 -10.77 19.94 26.57
C ARG A 73 -10.18 21.04 25.68
N SER A 74 -10.33 22.30 26.10
CA SER A 74 -9.70 23.43 25.41
C SER A 74 -8.19 23.21 25.26
N GLY A 75 -7.69 23.27 24.03
CA GLY A 75 -6.28 23.05 23.70
C GLY A 75 -5.86 21.59 23.46
N GLU A 76 -6.76 20.61 23.61
CA GLU A 76 -6.50 19.22 23.22
C GLU A 76 -6.76 18.99 21.71
N ARG A 77 -6.17 17.92 21.18
CA ARG A 77 -6.43 17.28 19.87
C ARG A 77 -6.56 15.77 20.08
N CYS A 78 -7.07 15.04 19.09
CA CYS A 78 -7.08 13.57 19.15
C CYS A 78 -6.50 12.84 17.93
N LEU A 79 -6.18 11.56 18.15
CA LEU A 79 -6.06 10.54 17.12
C LEU A 79 -6.99 9.36 17.46
N LEU A 80 -7.33 8.58 16.43
CA LEU A 80 -8.39 7.56 16.49
C LEU A 80 -7.84 6.17 16.16
N PHE A 81 -8.10 5.19 17.02
CA PHE A 81 -7.54 3.84 16.97
C PHE A 81 -8.60 2.74 17.11
N PRO A 82 -8.40 1.57 16.49
CA PRO A 82 -9.36 0.46 16.54
C PRO A 82 -9.28 -0.39 17.83
N SER A 83 -8.24 -0.23 18.67
CA SER A 83 -8.15 -0.97 19.95
C SER A 83 -7.47 -0.15 21.05
N ALA A 84 -7.73 -0.52 22.31
CA ALA A 84 -7.09 0.08 23.49
C ALA A 84 -5.55 0.02 23.37
N LYS A 85 -5.05 -1.16 22.98
CA LYS A 85 -3.62 -1.45 22.84
C LYS A 85 -2.93 -0.55 21.81
N THR A 86 -3.56 -0.33 20.67
CA THR A 86 -3.00 0.55 19.63
C THR A 86 -3.04 2.03 20.02
N ALA A 87 -4.06 2.47 20.77
CA ALA A 87 -4.09 3.80 21.38
C ALA A 87 -3.01 3.98 22.48
N ASP A 88 -2.79 2.95 23.30
CA ASP A 88 -1.80 2.96 24.37
C ASP A 88 -0.36 2.97 23.82
N TYR A 89 -0.08 2.24 22.74
CA TYR A 89 1.20 2.35 22.01
C TYR A 89 1.47 3.78 21.50
N CYS A 90 0.42 4.49 21.05
CA CYS A 90 0.53 5.90 20.69
C CYS A 90 0.82 6.78 21.92
N ARG A 91 0.13 6.55 23.04
CA ARG A 91 0.36 7.26 24.32
C ARG A 91 1.80 7.11 24.79
N GLU A 92 2.32 5.89 24.86
CA GLU A 92 3.70 5.60 25.26
C GLU A 92 4.73 6.23 24.31
N PHE A 93 4.46 6.23 22.99
CA PHE A 93 5.35 6.84 22.01
C PHE A 93 5.48 8.36 22.20
N ILE A 94 4.36 9.03 22.48
CA ILE A 94 4.35 10.48 22.76
C ILE A 94 5.04 10.76 24.09
N GLU A 95 4.76 9.97 25.14
CA GLU A 95 5.41 10.12 26.45
C GLU A 95 6.94 10.00 26.37
N ARG A 96 7.45 8.92 25.76
CA ARG A 96 8.90 8.69 25.57
C ARG A 96 9.60 9.77 24.74
N ARG A 97 8.86 10.56 23.94
CA ARG A 97 9.38 11.59 23.04
C ARG A 97 8.98 13.01 23.43
N SER A 98 8.28 13.18 24.54
CA SER A 98 7.91 14.51 25.05
C SER A 98 9.19 15.26 25.46
N PRO A 99 9.41 16.50 24.98
CA PRO A 99 10.68 17.20 25.16
C PRO A 99 10.97 17.63 26.61
N ASP A 100 9.93 17.71 27.45
CA ASP A 100 10.04 18.01 28.87
C ASP A 100 9.77 16.76 29.71
N HIS A 101 10.81 15.96 29.94
CA HIS A 101 10.75 14.77 30.80
C HIS A 101 10.51 15.10 32.30
N THR A 102 10.48 16.38 32.69
CA THR A 102 10.17 16.78 34.08
C THR A 102 8.67 16.90 34.34
N LYS A 103 7.85 16.92 33.27
CA LYS A 103 6.39 16.88 33.35
C LYS A 103 5.88 15.54 32.78
N PRO A 104 5.02 14.80 33.51
CA PRO A 104 4.41 13.60 32.96
C PRO A 104 3.52 13.97 31.78
N PHE A 105 3.61 13.22 30.68
CA PHE A 105 2.72 13.40 29.54
C PHE A 105 1.30 12.98 29.91
N ILE A 106 0.33 13.90 29.75
CA ILE A 106 -1.08 13.64 30.07
C ILE A 106 -1.83 13.31 28.76
N GLY A 107 -1.68 12.07 28.30
CA GLY A 107 -2.49 11.50 27.21
C GLY A 107 -3.66 10.69 27.78
N ARG A 108 -4.90 11.12 27.54
CA ARG A 108 -6.11 10.42 27.98
C ARG A 108 -6.62 9.50 26.88
N VAL A 109 -6.78 8.22 27.14
CA VAL A 109 -7.47 7.29 26.23
C VAL A 109 -8.92 7.14 26.67
N THR A 110 -9.86 7.31 25.74
CA THR A 110 -11.30 7.19 25.98
C THR A 110 -11.90 6.21 24.98
N GLN A 111 -12.62 5.21 25.49
CA GLN A 111 -13.43 4.30 24.67
C GLN A 111 -14.70 5.02 24.21
N PHE A 112 -15.03 4.92 22.93
CA PHE A 112 -16.26 5.42 22.35
C PHE A 112 -16.94 4.29 21.57
N ILE A 113 -18.06 3.82 22.10
CA ILE A 113 -18.95 2.87 21.42
C ILE A 113 -19.98 3.68 20.62
N ILE A 114 -20.07 3.40 19.32
CA ILE A 114 -20.99 4.02 18.36
C ILE A 114 -21.96 2.94 17.89
N CYS A 115 -23.24 3.07 18.20
CA CYS A 115 -24.27 2.12 17.80
C CYS A 115 -25.23 2.74 16.77
N PRO A 116 -25.80 1.96 15.83
CA PRO A 116 -27.00 2.35 15.08
C PRO A 116 -28.15 2.76 16.00
N GLU A 117 -28.99 3.70 15.55
CA GLU A 117 -30.09 4.22 16.38
C GLU A 117 -31.23 3.20 16.60
N ASP A 118 -31.42 2.24 15.69
CA ASP A 118 -32.55 1.31 15.70
C ASP A 118 -32.41 0.12 16.67
N ILE A 119 -31.42 0.13 17.57
CA ILE A 119 -31.30 -0.87 18.66
C ILE A 119 -32.30 -0.54 19.80
N ASN A 120 -33.58 -0.38 19.46
CA ASN A 120 -34.66 -0.23 20.41
C ASN A 120 -35.96 -0.86 19.86
N CYS A 121 -36.57 -1.74 20.68
CA CYS A 121 -37.71 -2.64 20.39
C CYS A 121 -37.36 -4.00 19.73
N ASP A 122 -37.83 -5.08 20.37
CA ASP A 122 -37.76 -6.51 19.98
C ASP A 122 -36.38 -7.18 19.78
N ALA A 123 -35.90 -7.80 20.87
CA ALA A 123 -34.72 -8.67 20.93
C ALA A 123 -34.77 -9.96 20.06
N ASN A 124 -35.77 -10.11 19.20
CA ASN A 124 -35.95 -11.26 18.30
C ASN A 124 -35.89 -10.89 16.80
N LYS A 125 -35.51 -9.65 16.45
CA LYS A 125 -35.37 -9.19 15.05
C LYS A 125 -34.07 -8.41 14.76
N VAL A 126 -33.00 -8.67 15.50
CA VAL A 126 -31.69 -8.08 15.18
C VAL A 126 -31.12 -8.74 13.93
N SER A 127 -31.02 -7.99 12.83
CA SER A 127 -30.22 -8.38 11.67
C SER A 127 -28.74 -8.45 12.05
N PRO A 128 -27.96 -9.50 11.67
CA PRO A 128 -26.57 -9.68 12.10
C PRO A 128 -25.53 -8.61 11.67
N ASN A 129 -25.98 -7.50 11.06
CA ASN A 129 -25.14 -6.55 10.30
C ASN A 129 -25.03 -5.18 10.98
N GLU A 130 -25.73 -4.97 12.08
CA GLU A 130 -25.81 -3.70 12.81
C GLU A 130 -25.06 -3.77 14.14
N THR A 131 -23.78 -4.16 14.06
CA THR A 131 -22.88 -4.14 15.20
C THR A 131 -22.46 -2.71 15.54
N CYS A 132 -22.40 -2.39 16.84
CA CYS A 132 -21.78 -1.16 17.29
C CYS A 132 -20.28 -1.17 16.94
N VAL A 133 -19.75 -0.02 16.54
CA VAL A 133 -18.32 0.18 16.35
C VAL A 133 -17.69 0.63 17.66
N GLU A 134 -16.62 -0.04 18.05
CA GLU A 134 -15.78 0.36 19.18
C GLU A 134 -14.58 1.16 18.68
N LEU A 135 -14.37 2.35 19.26
CA LEU A 135 -13.33 3.28 18.86
C LEU A 135 -12.54 3.76 20.09
N TYR A 136 -11.22 3.87 19.96
CA TYR A 136 -10.35 4.39 21.01
C TYR A 136 -9.79 5.75 20.62
N VAL A 137 -10.16 6.76 21.39
CA VAL A 137 -9.77 8.17 21.19
C VAL A 137 -8.65 8.50 22.15
N ILE A 138 -7.44 8.76 21.64
CA ILE A 138 -6.37 9.33 22.46
C ILE A 138 -6.43 10.86 22.35
N LEU A 139 -6.56 11.53 23.49
CA LEU A 139 -6.65 12.99 23.64
C LEU A 139 -5.39 13.50 24.32
N PHE A 140 -4.77 14.52 23.73
CA PHE A 140 -3.49 15.07 24.15
C PHE A 140 -3.40 16.57 23.80
N ALA A 141 -2.50 17.30 24.44
CA ALA A 141 -2.30 18.72 24.17
C ALA A 141 -1.84 18.97 22.71
N LYS A 142 -2.36 20.03 22.07
CA LYS A 142 -2.19 20.30 20.62
C LYS A 142 -0.73 20.37 20.15
N ASP A 143 0.19 20.77 21.02
CA ASP A 143 1.64 20.82 20.80
C ASP A 143 2.29 19.44 20.65
N ALA A 144 1.70 18.38 21.22
CA ALA A 144 2.14 17.00 21.03
C ALA A 144 1.71 16.39 19.67
N TYR A 145 0.83 17.05 18.91
CA TYR A 145 0.29 16.54 17.64
C TYR A 145 1.35 16.17 16.59
N PRO A 146 2.48 16.91 16.40
CA PRO A 146 3.54 16.50 15.49
C PRO A 146 4.20 15.17 15.88
N ILE A 147 4.32 14.88 17.18
CA ILE A 147 4.87 13.62 17.70
C ILE A 147 3.83 12.50 17.50
N ALA A 148 2.57 12.75 17.84
CA ALA A 148 1.47 11.81 17.62
C ALA A 148 1.31 11.42 16.14
N ARG A 149 1.43 12.40 15.23
CA ARG A 149 1.42 12.16 13.77
C ARG A 149 2.61 11.31 13.30
N GLN A 150 3.77 11.41 13.94
CA GLN A 150 4.86 10.46 13.66
C GLN A 150 4.49 9.03 14.04
N PHE A 151 3.75 8.79 15.14
CA PHE A 151 3.28 7.43 15.46
C PHE A 151 2.39 6.89 14.32
N TRP A 152 1.38 7.66 13.91
CA TRP A 152 0.49 7.33 12.78
C TRP A 152 1.28 7.00 11.51
N GLN A 153 2.23 7.87 11.13
CA GLN A 153 3.01 7.71 9.91
C GLN A 153 3.86 6.43 9.93
N HIS A 154 4.77 6.30 10.90
CA HIS A 154 5.79 5.23 10.86
C HIS A 154 5.20 3.84 11.19
N THR A 155 4.17 3.76 12.03
CA THR A 155 3.53 2.47 12.36
C THR A 155 2.39 2.09 11.42
N GLY A 156 1.80 3.06 10.71
CA GLY A 156 0.56 2.89 9.97
C GLY A 156 -0.66 2.52 10.83
N MET A 157 -0.56 2.59 12.15
CA MET A 157 -1.67 2.30 13.07
C MET A 157 -2.64 3.48 13.15
N GLY A 158 -3.92 3.15 13.18
CA GLY A 158 -5.03 4.10 13.14
C GLY A 158 -6.26 3.45 12.51
N ILE A 159 -7.38 4.17 12.48
CA ILE A 159 -8.57 3.75 11.73
C ILE A 159 -8.43 4.02 10.23
N SER A 160 -9.13 3.23 9.40
CA SER A 160 -9.24 3.49 7.96
C SER A 160 -10.31 4.55 7.64
N SER A 161 -10.29 5.07 6.40
CA SER A 161 -11.31 6.02 5.95
C SER A 161 -12.70 5.39 5.78
N ARG A 162 -12.80 4.07 5.54
CA ARG A 162 -14.07 3.34 5.54
C ARG A 162 -14.64 3.21 6.96
N LEU A 163 -13.81 2.82 7.93
CA LEU A 163 -14.21 2.78 9.34
C LEU A 163 -14.67 4.17 9.82
N ALA A 164 -13.98 5.23 9.41
CA ALA A 164 -14.41 6.60 9.71
C ALA A 164 -15.74 6.99 9.02
N GLU A 165 -15.98 6.58 7.77
CA GLU A 165 -17.26 6.79 7.09
C GLU A 165 -18.40 6.09 7.84
N ARG A 166 -18.24 4.80 8.16
CA ARG A 166 -19.23 3.99 8.90
C ARG A 166 -19.61 4.65 10.24
N CYS A 167 -18.62 5.12 10.99
CA CYS A 167 -18.84 5.84 12.25
C CYS A 167 -19.64 7.14 12.06
N LEU A 168 -19.33 7.94 11.03
CA LEU A 168 -20.02 9.20 10.78
C LEU A 168 -21.46 9.01 10.32
N THR A 169 -21.71 7.98 9.50
CA THR A 169 -23.07 7.58 9.09
C THR A 169 -23.92 7.17 10.30
N MET A 170 -23.37 6.35 11.22
CA MET A 170 -24.05 6.00 12.48
C MET A 170 -24.33 7.20 13.38
N LEU A 171 -23.53 8.27 13.29
CA LEU A 171 -23.68 9.49 14.08
C LEU A 171 -24.54 10.58 13.39
N ARG A 172 -25.10 10.29 12.20
CA ARG A 172 -25.90 11.21 11.37
C ARG A 172 -25.23 12.58 11.10
N GLU A 173 -23.90 12.67 11.12
CA GLU A 173 -23.24 13.91 10.68
C GLU A 173 -23.21 13.95 9.14
N GLU A 174 -24.05 14.80 8.54
CA GLU A 174 -24.20 15.02 7.08
C GLU A 174 -22.87 14.94 6.31
N GLN A 175 -22.85 14.20 5.20
CA GLN A 175 -21.66 14.14 4.35
C GLN A 175 -21.29 15.55 3.84
N PRO A 176 -19.99 15.88 3.68
CA PRO A 176 -19.65 16.98 2.79
C PRO A 176 -20.18 16.64 1.40
N THR A 177 -21.07 17.47 0.87
CA THR A 177 -21.47 17.38 -0.54
C THR A 177 -20.20 17.38 -1.39
N PRO A 178 -20.10 16.52 -2.43
CA PRO A 178 -19.04 16.65 -3.42
C PRO A 178 -19.06 18.09 -3.94
N ALA A 179 -17.92 18.78 -3.86
CA ALA A 179 -17.80 20.10 -4.43
C ALA A 179 -18.22 20.01 -5.89
N ALA A 180 -19.21 20.82 -6.28
CA ALA A 180 -19.82 20.74 -7.60
C ALA A 180 -18.72 20.73 -8.68
N SER A 181 -18.78 19.73 -9.57
CA SER A 181 -17.86 19.60 -10.70
C SER A 181 -17.70 20.96 -11.37
N PRO A 182 -16.46 21.45 -11.60
CA PRO A 182 -16.26 22.77 -12.19
C PRO A 182 -17.05 22.83 -13.49
N THR A 183 -17.99 23.78 -13.54
CA THR A 183 -18.97 23.89 -14.63
C THR A 183 -18.23 23.86 -15.95
N ALA A 184 -18.58 22.91 -16.81
CA ALA A 184 -17.98 22.79 -18.13
C ALA A 184 -18.13 24.14 -18.85
N LEU A 185 -17.01 24.84 -19.03
CA LEU A 185 -16.99 26.11 -19.74
C LEU A 185 -17.49 25.84 -21.16
N THR A 186 -18.70 26.32 -21.46
CA THR A 186 -19.36 26.23 -22.76
C THR A 186 -18.67 27.17 -23.74
N GLY A 187 -17.45 26.80 -24.13
CA GLY A 187 -16.68 27.47 -25.16
C GLY A 187 -17.36 27.33 -26.51
N ASN A 188 -18.01 28.40 -26.96
CA ASN A 188 -18.55 28.52 -28.31
C ASN A 188 -17.42 28.42 -29.35
N PHE A 189 -17.18 27.22 -29.86
CA PHE A 189 -16.35 27.00 -31.05
C PHE A 189 -17.26 26.88 -32.30
N PRO A 190 -17.06 27.73 -33.33
CA PRO A 190 -17.89 27.69 -34.53
C PRO A 190 -17.57 26.44 -35.37
N ALA A 191 -18.57 25.58 -35.56
CA ALA A 191 -18.43 24.38 -36.37
C ALA A 191 -18.15 24.71 -37.85
N LYS A 192 -16.93 24.45 -38.32
CA LYS A 192 -16.65 24.37 -39.76
C LYS A 192 -16.94 22.95 -40.24
N ALA A 193 -17.93 22.83 -41.12
CA ALA A 193 -18.35 21.56 -41.67
C ALA A 193 -17.25 20.92 -42.54
N TYR A 194 -16.99 19.64 -42.31
CA TYR A 194 -16.45 18.74 -43.32
C TYR A 194 -17.55 17.75 -43.71
N HIS A 195 -18.03 17.87 -44.96
CA HIS A 195 -18.86 16.85 -45.56
C HIS A 195 -18.01 15.63 -45.93
N ASN A 196 -18.54 14.43 -45.67
CA ASN A 196 -18.39 13.33 -46.60
C ASN A 196 -19.68 12.50 -46.66
N ARG A 197 -20.06 12.09 -47.87
CA ARG A 197 -21.32 11.42 -48.20
C ARG A 197 -21.11 9.90 -48.32
N HIS A 198 -22.25 9.19 -48.44
CA HIS A 198 -22.40 7.77 -48.79
C HIS A 198 -22.12 6.80 -47.60
N TYR A 199 -22.89 5.74 -47.36
CA TYR A 199 -23.90 5.05 -48.19
C TYR A 199 -25.25 4.89 -47.45
N SER A 200 -26.33 4.51 -48.16
CA SER A 200 -27.67 4.28 -47.56
C SER A 200 -28.15 2.84 -47.76
N SER A 201 -28.92 2.31 -46.82
CA SER A 201 -29.97 1.32 -47.11
C SER A 201 -31.17 1.48 -46.16
N LYS A 202 -32.39 1.40 -46.72
CA LYS A 202 -33.68 1.53 -46.01
C LYS A 202 -34.45 0.20 -46.08
N ILE A 203 -35.17 -0.17 -45.01
CA ILE A 203 -36.42 -0.98 -45.02
C ILE A 203 -37.25 -0.48 -43.79
N ALA A 204 -38.30 0.36 -43.92
CA ALA A 204 -39.71 0.09 -44.27
C ALA A 204 -40.50 -0.70 -43.17
N ARG A 205 -41.24 -0.05 -42.24
CA ARG A 205 -42.67 0.43 -42.26
C ARG A 205 -43.73 -0.70 -42.34
N SER A 206 -44.67 -0.86 -41.39
CA SER A 206 -45.97 -0.13 -41.20
C SER A 206 -46.81 -0.81 -40.08
N PRO A 207 -48.06 -0.41 -39.68
CA PRO A 207 -48.71 0.90 -39.45
C PRO A 207 -49.40 1.04 -38.04
N PRO A 208 -49.99 2.19 -37.66
CA PRO A 208 -50.67 2.42 -36.36
C PRO A 208 -52.20 2.21 -36.44
N PRO A 209 -52.95 2.15 -35.30
CA PRO A 209 -53.37 3.35 -34.54
C PRO A 209 -53.08 3.19 -33.02
N ASN A 210 -53.48 4.05 -32.07
CA ASN A 210 -54.36 5.24 -32.06
C ASN A 210 -53.92 6.27 -30.97
N TYR A 211 -54.72 7.32 -30.71
CA TYR A 211 -54.55 8.28 -29.60
C TYR A 211 -55.92 8.71 -29.02
N VAL A 212 -56.07 8.76 -27.69
CA VAL A 212 -56.89 9.74 -26.93
C VAL A 212 -56.18 9.99 -25.58
N ASP A 213 -56.44 11.15 -24.96
CA ASP A 213 -55.46 11.93 -24.20
C ASP A 213 -55.80 12.15 -22.70
N GLU A 214 -54.88 12.81 -22.01
CA GLU A 214 -54.94 13.49 -20.71
C GLU A 214 -54.84 12.66 -19.40
N GLY A 215 -53.64 12.70 -18.82
CA GLY A 215 -53.34 12.34 -17.43
C GLY A 215 -51.86 12.60 -17.11
N ARG A 216 -51.57 13.61 -16.29
CA ARG A 216 -50.19 14.03 -15.93
C ARG A 216 -49.35 12.85 -15.42
N LEU A 217 -48.16 12.66 -15.97
CA LEU A 217 -47.12 11.82 -15.39
C LEU A 217 -46.04 12.70 -14.76
N GLU A 218 -45.74 12.42 -13.51
CA GLU A 218 -44.61 12.98 -12.78
C GLU A 218 -43.30 12.37 -13.32
N THR A 219 -42.21 13.12 -13.25
CA THR A 219 -40.89 12.65 -13.68
C THR A 219 -40.23 11.91 -12.52
N ASP A 220 -40.40 10.59 -12.48
CA ASP A 220 -39.58 9.73 -11.62
C ASP A 220 -38.13 9.71 -12.13
N GLU A 221 -37.24 10.34 -11.36
CA GLU A 221 -35.79 10.15 -11.48
C GLU A 221 -35.42 8.76 -10.90
N PRO A 222 -34.44 8.03 -11.46
CA PRO A 222 -34.25 6.61 -11.17
C PRO A 222 -33.46 6.34 -9.87
N GLU A 223 -34.11 6.38 -8.71
CA GLU A 223 -33.57 5.87 -7.44
C GLU A 223 -33.19 4.36 -7.51
N GLU A 224 -33.73 3.60 -8.46
CA GLU A 224 -33.39 2.18 -8.69
C GLU A 224 -31.96 1.94 -9.21
N CYS A 225 -31.27 2.96 -9.74
CA CYS A 225 -29.90 2.78 -10.24
C CYS A 225 -28.87 2.73 -9.10
N ASP A 226 -29.04 3.58 -8.07
CA ASP A 226 -28.13 3.62 -6.93
C ASP A 226 -28.34 2.41 -6.00
N SER A 227 -29.59 1.97 -5.76
CA SER A 227 -29.82 0.75 -4.96
C SER A 227 -29.21 -0.52 -5.57
N TYR A 228 -29.24 -0.64 -6.91
CA TYR A 228 -28.57 -1.72 -7.65
C TYR A 228 -27.03 -1.63 -7.62
N LEU A 229 -26.48 -0.45 -7.34
CA LEU A 229 -25.06 -0.27 -7.02
C LEU A 229 -24.79 -0.56 -5.53
N GLU A 230 -25.64 -0.18 -4.58
CA GLU A 230 -25.38 -0.37 -3.15
C GLU A 230 -25.30 -1.85 -2.73
N GLU A 231 -26.19 -2.71 -3.24
CA GLU A 231 -26.09 -4.17 -3.01
C GLU A 231 -24.81 -4.78 -3.65
N ARG A 232 -24.37 -4.22 -4.78
CA ARG A 232 -23.23 -4.72 -5.57
C ARG A 232 -21.87 -4.24 -5.04
N TYR A 233 -21.85 -3.18 -4.23
CA TYR A 233 -20.64 -2.54 -3.68
C TYR A 233 -20.45 -2.79 -2.17
N GLY A 234 -21.31 -3.59 -1.54
CA GLY A 234 -21.03 -4.28 -0.28
C GLY A 234 -21.37 -3.51 1.00
N ARG A 235 -22.18 -2.45 0.93
CA ARG A 235 -22.55 -1.62 2.10
C ARG A 235 -23.42 -2.32 3.16
N ASN A 236 -23.89 -3.55 2.90
CA ASN A 236 -24.69 -4.36 3.82
C ASN A 236 -24.24 -5.83 3.90
N LEU A 237 -22.96 -6.14 3.68
CA LEU A 237 -22.46 -7.53 3.76
C LEU A 237 -22.43 -8.04 5.22
N PRO A 238 -23.07 -9.19 5.54
CA PRO A 238 -23.02 -9.75 6.89
C PRO A 238 -21.60 -10.09 7.34
N THR A 239 -21.38 -10.05 8.66
CA THR A 239 -20.08 -10.26 9.31
C THR A 239 -19.41 -11.59 8.93
N ASN A 240 -20.20 -12.62 8.61
CA ASN A 240 -19.71 -13.90 8.10
C ASN A 240 -18.89 -13.78 6.80
N TYR A 241 -19.19 -12.81 5.92
CA TYR A 241 -18.42 -12.53 4.71
C TYR A 241 -17.04 -11.97 5.03
N ALA A 242 -16.90 -11.12 6.05
CA ALA A 242 -15.62 -10.55 6.42
C ALA A 242 -14.69 -11.61 7.03
N ASP A 243 -15.23 -12.47 7.89
CA ASP A 243 -14.48 -13.62 8.41
C ASP A 243 -14.08 -14.60 7.31
N ALA A 244 -14.98 -14.85 6.34
CA ALA A 244 -14.66 -15.64 5.16
C ALA A 244 -13.57 -14.96 4.31
N ALA A 245 -13.66 -13.65 4.09
CA ALA A 245 -12.69 -12.87 3.34
C ALA A 245 -11.30 -12.91 4.01
N LYS A 246 -11.22 -12.70 5.33
CA LYS A 246 -9.98 -12.82 6.10
C LYS A 246 -9.39 -14.23 6.02
N ARG A 247 -10.19 -15.30 6.12
CA ARG A 247 -9.73 -16.68 5.93
C ARG A 247 -9.20 -16.92 4.51
N THR A 248 -9.93 -16.49 3.48
CA THR A 248 -9.50 -16.60 2.08
C THR A 248 -8.20 -15.84 1.82
N LEU A 249 -8.06 -14.62 2.35
CA LEU A 249 -6.82 -13.84 2.30
C LEU A 249 -5.64 -14.59 2.91
N ARG A 250 -5.77 -15.09 4.14
CA ARG A 250 -4.72 -15.88 4.81
C ARG A 250 -4.34 -17.12 4.00
N ARG A 251 -5.32 -17.85 3.45
CA ARG A 251 -5.08 -19.02 2.58
C ARG A 251 -4.38 -18.67 1.26
N ARG A 252 -4.75 -17.55 0.64
CA ARG A 252 -4.13 -17.04 -0.60
C ARG A 252 -2.67 -16.63 -0.36
N ILE A 253 -2.38 -15.97 0.76
CA ILE A 253 -1.02 -15.54 1.17
C ILE A 253 -0.16 -16.73 1.61
N ALA A 254 -0.75 -17.74 2.26
CA ALA A 254 -0.08 -19.01 2.58
C ALA A 254 0.13 -19.90 1.34
N GLY A 255 -0.51 -19.61 0.20
CA GLY A 255 -0.41 -20.42 -1.02
C GLY A 255 -1.06 -21.80 -0.91
N VAL A 256 -2.06 -21.98 -0.04
CA VAL A 256 -2.71 -23.28 0.24
C VAL A 256 -4.00 -23.51 -0.55
N LEU A 257 -4.45 -22.55 -1.36
CA LEU A 257 -5.65 -22.67 -2.19
C LEU A 257 -5.36 -23.49 -3.47
N ILE A 258 -6.02 -24.62 -3.65
CA ILE A 258 -5.84 -25.50 -4.83
C ILE A 258 -6.41 -24.87 -6.10
N HIS A 259 -7.52 -24.12 -5.96
CA HIS A 259 -8.21 -23.45 -7.06
C HIS A 259 -8.41 -21.97 -6.72
N ASP A 260 -7.32 -21.19 -6.73
CA ASP A 260 -7.32 -19.72 -6.61
C ASP A 260 -7.62 -19.00 -7.94
N SER A 261 -8.26 -19.69 -8.88
CA SER A 261 -8.76 -19.17 -10.15
C SER A 261 -10.10 -18.44 -9.96
N GLY A 262 -10.06 -17.34 -9.20
CA GLY A 262 -11.24 -16.56 -8.85
C GLY A 262 -11.93 -15.93 -10.06
N SER A 263 -13.24 -16.14 -10.19
CA SER A 263 -14.10 -15.32 -11.05
C SER A 263 -14.12 -13.87 -10.54
N GLU A 264 -14.18 -12.90 -11.45
CA GLU A 264 -14.41 -11.48 -11.14
C GLU A 264 -15.79 -11.24 -10.47
N THR A 265 -16.72 -12.19 -10.61
CA THR A 265 -18.05 -12.14 -9.98
C THR A 265 -18.02 -12.52 -8.50
N LEU A 266 -18.79 -11.81 -7.67
CA LEU A 266 -19.17 -12.30 -6.34
C LEU A 266 -19.87 -13.68 -6.45
N PRO A 267 -19.75 -14.56 -5.43
CA PRO A 267 -20.62 -15.73 -5.33
C PRO A 267 -22.08 -15.26 -5.31
N SER A 268 -22.91 -15.81 -6.20
CA SER A 268 -24.35 -15.50 -6.29
C SER A 268 -25.19 -16.11 -5.16
N SER A 269 -24.54 -16.66 -4.14
CA SER A 269 -25.16 -17.28 -2.96
C SER A 269 -24.51 -16.74 -1.68
N PRO A 270 -25.29 -16.35 -0.66
CA PRO A 270 -24.76 -15.93 0.64
C PRO A 270 -24.17 -17.06 1.48
N ASN A 271 -24.36 -18.31 1.05
CA ASN A 271 -23.60 -19.46 1.54
C ASN A 271 -22.77 -20.03 0.37
N PRO A 272 -21.43 -19.91 0.38
CA PRO A 272 -20.58 -20.76 -0.44
C PRO A 272 -20.72 -22.20 0.11
N THR A 273 -21.52 -23.01 -0.58
CA THR A 273 -21.94 -24.35 -0.11
C THR A 273 -20.84 -25.41 -0.13
N SER A 274 -19.67 -25.08 -0.69
CA SER A 274 -18.44 -25.85 -0.57
C SER A 274 -17.33 -24.98 0.01
N PRO A 275 -16.62 -25.40 1.07
CA PRO A 275 -15.39 -24.75 1.50
C PRO A 275 -14.38 -24.69 0.35
N ALA A 276 -13.67 -23.57 0.21
CA ALA A 276 -12.55 -23.48 -0.74
C ALA A 276 -11.53 -24.59 -0.42
N GLU A 277 -11.14 -25.36 -1.44
CA GLU A 277 -10.31 -26.55 -1.28
C GLU A 277 -8.87 -26.15 -0.91
N VAL A 278 -8.39 -26.73 0.19
CA VAL A 278 -7.08 -26.41 0.79
C VAL A 278 -6.15 -27.61 0.59
N GLY A 279 -4.97 -27.34 0.04
CA GLY A 279 -3.89 -28.30 -0.20
C GLY A 279 -2.61 -27.93 0.54
N PRO A 280 -1.49 -28.59 0.23
CA PRO A 280 -0.18 -28.17 0.71
C PRO A 280 0.15 -26.77 0.19
N SER A 281 0.87 -25.97 0.99
CA SER A 281 1.34 -24.65 0.56
C SER A 281 2.29 -24.74 -0.64
N SER A 282 2.04 -23.89 -1.63
CA SER A 282 2.94 -23.66 -2.76
C SER A 282 4.17 -22.83 -2.42
N ARG A 283 4.27 -22.28 -1.20
CA ARG A 283 5.40 -21.45 -0.76
C ARG A 283 6.50 -22.29 -0.12
N ILE A 284 6.17 -23.01 0.96
CA ILE A 284 7.07 -23.95 1.66
C ILE A 284 6.26 -25.08 2.32
N GLN A 285 6.91 -26.20 2.61
CA GLN A 285 6.29 -27.27 3.40
C GLN A 285 5.83 -26.77 4.78
N ASN A 286 4.75 -27.35 5.31
CA ASN A 286 4.15 -27.08 6.63
C ASN A 286 3.48 -25.70 6.81
N LEU A 287 3.53 -24.78 5.85
CA LEU A 287 2.85 -23.48 5.95
C LEU A 287 1.32 -23.62 5.82
N THR A 288 0.60 -22.95 6.70
CA THR A 288 -0.88 -22.96 6.80
C THR A 288 -1.45 -21.55 6.86
N GLU A 289 -2.78 -21.39 6.76
CA GLU A 289 -3.41 -20.08 7.02
C GLU A 289 -3.31 -19.61 8.48
N SER A 290 -2.88 -20.47 9.42
CA SER A 290 -2.71 -20.13 10.83
C SER A 290 -1.39 -19.41 11.15
N ASP A 291 -0.47 -19.42 10.18
CA ASP A 291 0.84 -18.75 10.21
C ASP A 291 0.79 -17.33 9.63
N VAL A 292 -0.36 -16.94 9.07
CA VAL A 292 -0.58 -15.66 8.39
C VAL A 292 -1.46 -14.73 9.24
N TYR A 293 -0.91 -13.56 9.53
CA TYR A 293 -1.54 -12.51 10.33
C TYR A 293 -1.82 -11.30 9.44
N LEU A 294 -2.99 -10.66 9.60
CA LEU A 294 -3.43 -9.54 8.77
C LEU A 294 -3.42 -8.23 9.55
N PHE A 295 -2.99 -7.15 8.90
CA PHE A 295 -2.88 -5.82 9.49
C PHE A 295 -3.47 -4.75 8.56
N SER A 296 -3.81 -3.58 9.12
CA SER A 296 -4.35 -2.44 8.38
C SER A 296 -3.42 -1.89 7.30
N THR A 297 -2.09 -2.00 7.47
CA THR A 297 -1.09 -1.53 6.51
C THR A 297 0.17 -2.41 6.54
N GLY A 298 0.98 -2.34 5.48
CA GLY A 298 2.31 -2.96 5.45
C GLY A 298 3.24 -2.46 6.58
N MET A 299 3.22 -1.16 6.90
CA MET A 299 4.00 -0.63 8.03
C MET A 299 3.54 -1.19 9.37
N THR A 300 2.26 -1.51 9.52
CA THR A 300 1.74 -2.15 10.73
C THR A 300 2.20 -3.60 10.84
N ALA A 301 2.37 -4.31 9.72
CA ALA A 301 3.01 -5.63 9.71
C ALA A 301 4.51 -5.54 10.06
N ILE A 302 5.26 -4.61 9.46
CA ILE A 302 6.68 -4.35 9.77
C ILE A 302 6.88 -3.99 11.25
N TRP A 303 6.05 -3.07 11.77
CA TRP A 303 6.10 -2.68 13.18
C TRP A 303 5.77 -3.86 14.10
N ASN A 304 4.77 -4.69 13.77
CA ASN A 304 4.46 -5.87 14.57
C ASN A 304 5.54 -6.95 14.49
N ALA A 305 6.24 -7.11 13.35
CA ALA A 305 7.41 -7.98 13.26
C ALA A 305 8.56 -7.49 14.16
N HIS A 306 8.83 -6.19 14.19
CA HIS A 306 9.85 -5.61 15.09
C HIS A 306 9.43 -5.68 16.57
N ASN A 307 8.16 -5.39 16.87
CA ASN A 307 7.64 -5.52 18.22
C ASN A 307 7.61 -6.98 18.70
N LEU A 308 7.36 -7.94 17.80
CA LEU A 308 7.49 -9.37 18.09
C LEU A 308 8.94 -9.73 18.41
N ALA A 309 9.91 -9.28 17.60
CA ALA A 309 11.33 -9.48 17.87
C ALA A 309 11.73 -8.91 19.25
N LEU A 310 11.25 -7.72 19.61
CA LEU A 310 11.54 -7.09 20.91
C LEU A 310 10.94 -7.83 22.13
N ASN A 311 9.89 -8.64 21.94
CA ASN A 311 9.09 -9.20 23.05
C ASN A 311 9.00 -10.74 23.10
N TYR A 312 9.39 -11.47 22.05
CA TYR A 312 9.46 -12.94 22.12
C TYR A 312 10.57 -13.38 23.09
N PRO A 313 10.45 -14.55 23.75
CA PRO A 313 11.49 -15.05 24.66
C PRO A 313 12.82 -15.29 23.92
N SER A 314 13.78 -14.36 24.10
CA SER A 314 15.06 -14.35 23.40
C SER A 314 16.17 -13.70 24.23
N ALA A 315 17.39 -14.21 24.11
CA ALA A 315 18.58 -13.59 24.67
C ALA A 315 18.92 -12.25 23.97
N SER A 316 18.58 -12.15 22.69
CA SER A 316 18.88 -11.00 21.82
C SER A 316 17.90 -9.84 21.96
N ALA A 317 16.92 -9.90 22.87
CA ALA A 317 15.90 -8.86 23.09
C ALA A 317 16.45 -7.47 23.49
N LYS A 318 17.71 -7.40 23.94
CA LYS A 318 18.44 -6.14 24.24
C LYS A 318 19.35 -5.68 23.09
N GLY A 319 19.33 -6.40 21.98
CA GLY A 319 20.10 -6.14 20.77
C GLY A 319 19.59 -4.96 19.96
N LYS A 320 20.49 -4.37 19.17
CA LYS A 320 20.08 -3.52 18.06
C LYS A 320 19.55 -4.37 16.92
N SER A 321 18.57 -3.84 16.19
CA SER A 321 18.18 -4.39 14.89
C SER A 321 19.16 -3.94 13.80
N VAL A 322 19.22 -4.66 12.70
CA VAL A 322 19.98 -4.31 11.50
C VAL A 322 19.00 -3.94 10.40
N CYS A 323 19.23 -2.83 9.70
CA CYS A 323 18.56 -2.51 8.45
C CYS A 323 19.54 -2.72 7.31
N PHE A 324 19.24 -3.67 6.43
CA PHE A 324 20.11 -4.08 5.33
C PHE A 324 19.50 -3.68 3.97
N GLY A 325 20.28 -2.95 3.18
CA GLY A 325 19.81 -2.22 2.00
C GLY A 325 19.14 -0.89 2.39
N PHE A 326 19.05 0.02 1.42
CA PHE A 326 18.26 1.24 1.56
C PHE A 326 16.76 0.88 1.49
N PRO A 327 15.99 0.97 2.59
CA PRO A 327 14.62 0.50 2.62
C PRO A 327 13.66 1.62 2.21
N TYR A 328 12.39 1.26 2.15
CA TYR A 328 11.30 2.18 2.38
C TYR A 328 11.50 2.92 3.72
N ALA A 329 11.58 4.27 3.65
CA ALA A 329 12.11 5.14 4.70
C ALA A 329 11.58 4.87 6.11
N ASP A 330 10.27 4.62 6.25
CA ASP A 330 9.64 4.40 7.55
C ASP A 330 10.11 3.11 8.26
N THR A 331 10.60 2.09 7.54
CA THR A 331 11.16 0.87 8.12
C THR A 331 12.39 1.16 8.96
N LEU A 332 13.36 1.92 8.42
CA LEU A 332 14.54 2.36 9.18
C LEU A 332 14.11 3.16 10.41
N LYS A 333 13.18 4.11 10.25
CA LYS A 333 12.67 4.90 11.39
C LYS A 333 11.95 4.04 12.43
N VAL A 334 11.32 2.91 12.09
CA VAL A 334 10.76 1.95 13.07
C VAL A 334 11.85 1.26 13.89
N LEU A 335 12.97 0.87 13.26
CA LEU A 335 14.09 0.23 13.96
C LEU A 335 14.90 1.22 14.81
N GLU A 336 14.96 2.49 14.41
CA GLU A 336 15.59 3.56 15.19
C GLU A 336 14.74 4.01 16.39
N LYS A 337 13.40 4.07 16.22
CA LYS A 337 12.52 4.75 17.17
C LYS A 337 11.93 3.85 18.27
N TRP A 338 11.96 2.54 18.11
CA TRP A 338 11.52 1.55 19.09
C TRP A 338 12.68 0.60 19.42
N GLY A 339 12.78 0.16 20.68
CA GLY A 339 13.88 -0.73 21.11
C GLY A 339 15.26 -0.04 21.19
N PRO A 340 16.36 -0.82 21.18
CA PRO A 340 17.73 -0.32 21.37
C PRO A 340 18.34 0.47 20.19
N GLY A 341 17.60 0.65 19.10
CA GLY A 341 18.04 1.33 17.88
C GLY A 341 18.56 0.38 16.79
N CYS A 342 19.13 0.97 15.74
CA CYS A 342 19.47 0.27 14.50
C CYS A 342 20.95 0.42 14.11
N ASN A 343 21.52 -0.62 13.49
CA ASN A 343 22.73 -0.56 12.68
C ASN A 343 22.30 -0.54 11.20
N PHE A 344 22.76 0.43 10.40
CA PHE A 344 22.30 0.64 9.03
C PHE A 344 23.39 0.33 7.99
N PHE A 345 23.08 -0.60 7.08
CA PHE A 345 23.91 -1.01 5.95
C PHE A 345 23.18 -0.66 4.65
N GLY A 346 23.24 0.63 4.30
CA GLY A 346 22.34 1.22 3.30
C GLY A 346 22.68 0.94 1.83
N HIS A 347 23.83 0.37 1.49
CA HIS A 347 24.10 0.04 0.08
C HIS A 347 23.37 -1.24 -0.33
N GLY A 348 23.21 -2.22 0.55
CA GLY A 348 22.52 -3.48 0.26
C GLY A 348 23.24 -4.34 -0.78
N LEU A 349 24.57 -4.32 -0.73
CA LEU A 349 25.47 -5.08 -1.62
C LEU A 349 26.24 -6.12 -0.82
N ASP A 350 26.90 -7.07 -1.47
CA ASP A 350 27.67 -8.12 -0.79
C ASP A 350 28.79 -7.53 0.12
N SER A 351 29.32 -6.35 -0.22
CA SER A 351 30.27 -5.59 0.61
C SER A 351 29.70 -5.11 1.95
N ASP A 352 28.39 -4.88 2.02
CA ASP A 352 27.70 -4.57 3.27
C ASP A 352 27.56 -5.83 4.13
N ILE A 353 27.48 -7.02 3.51
CA ILE A 353 27.50 -8.30 4.24
C ILE A 353 28.90 -8.55 4.80
N ASP A 354 29.96 -8.25 4.04
CA ASP A 354 31.35 -8.32 4.53
C ASP A 354 31.53 -7.43 5.78
N ALA A 355 31.08 -6.18 5.71
CA ALA A 355 31.14 -5.24 6.84
C ALA A 355 30.26 -5.67 8.03
N PHE A 356 29.14 -6.37 7.78
CA PHE A 356 28.29 -6.92 8.82
C PHE A 356 28.92 -8.15 9.51
N GLU A 357 29.60 -9.03 8.75
CA GLU A 357 30.39 -10.15 9.30
C GLU A 357 31.53 -9.66 10.20
N GLU A 358 32.18 -8.55 9.85
CA GLU A 358 33.15 -7.90 10.72
C GLU A 358 32.53 -7.38 12.02
N LEU A 359 31.35 -6.75 11.95
CA LEU A 359 30.63 -6.25 13.14
C LEU A 359 30.26 -7.41 14.06
N LEU A 360 29.64 -8.46 13.51
CA LEU A 360 29.28 -9.68 14.22
C LEU A 360 30.49 -10.36 14.89
N SER A 361 31.65 -10.35 14.23
CA SER A 361 32.91 -10.87 14.77
C SER A 361 33.45 -10.03 15.93
N LYS A 362 33.35 -8.69 15.83
CA LYS A 362 33.75 -7.76 16.91
C LYS A 362 32.84 -7.92 18.14
N GLN A 363 31.53 -8.02 17.96
CA GLN A 363 30.56 -8.19 19.04
C GLN A 363 30.80 -9.47 19.88
N LYS A 364 31.19 -10.59 19.24
CA LYS A 364 31.59 -11.83 19.93
C LYS A 364 32.75 -11.62 20.93
N THR A 365 33.52 -10.53 20.84
CA THR A 365 34.63 -10.22 21.76
C THR A 365 34.41 -8.98 22.63
N SER A 366 33.54 -8.04 22.26
CA SER A 366 33.29 -6.80 23.02
C SER A 366 32.31 -6.95 24.19
N GLY A 367 31.52 -8.03 24.22
CA GLY A 367 30.47 -8.22 25.22
C GLY A 367 29.22 -7.35 24.99
N GLU A 368 29.10 -6.76 23.80
CA GLU A 368 27.87 -6.11 23.35
C GLU A 368 26.69 -7.09 23.27
N PRO A 369 25.45 -6.61 23.41
CA PRO A 369 24.27 -7.41 23.10
C PRO A 369 24.33 -7.95 21.66
N SER A 370 23.94 -9.22 21.48
CA SER A 370 23.74 -9.84 20.17
C SER A 370 22.77 -9.03 19.31
N ILE A 371 22.89 -9.14 17.98
CA ILE A 371 21.92 -8.56 17.06
C ILE A 371 20.53 -9.14 17.33
N LEU A 372 19.53 -8.27 17.37
CA LEU A 372 18.15 -8.68 17.61
C LEU A 372 17.54 -9.36 16.36
N ALA A 373 17.55 -8.62 15.26
CA ALA A 373 16.93 -9.02 14.01
C ALA A 373 17.53 -8.22 12.84
N LEU A 374 17.66 -8.83 11.67
CA LEU A 374 17.97 -8.17 10.41
C LEU A 374 16.70 -7.99 9.59
N PHE A 375 16.42 -6.76 9.20
CA PHE A 375 15.34 -6.37 8.31
C PHE A 375 15.91 -6.02 6.93
N THR A 376 15.34 -6.58 5.87
CA THR A 376 15.72 -6.26 4.49
C THR A 376 14.53 -6.34 3.54
N GLU A 377 14.58 -5.59 2.45
CA GLU A 377 13.64 -5.70 1.34
C GLU A 377 14.20 -6.63 0.26
N PHE A 378 13.31 -7.35 -0.45
CA PHE A 378 13.71 -8.17 -1.58
C PHE A 378 12.79 -7.97 -2.81
N PRO A 379 13.27 -7.30 -3.87
CA PRO A 379 14.41 -6.38 -3.91
C PRO A 379 14.07 -5.02 -3.29
N SER A 380 15.07 -4.16 -3.05
CA SER A 380 14.91 -2.87 -2.37
C SER A 380 14.17 -1.79 -3.18
N ASN A 381 13.44 -0.90 -2.49
CA ASN A 381 12.80 0.28 -3.04
C ASN A 381 13.63 1.54 -2.70
N PRO A 382 14.25 2.26 -3.65
CA PRO A 382 13.96 2.27 -5.09
C PRO A 382 15.03 1.60 -5.99
N LEU A 383 16.19 1.19 -5.43
CA LEU A 383 17.36 0.79 -6.22
C LEU A 383 17.34 -0.66 -6.71
N LEU A 384 16.37 -1.45 -6.26
CA LEU A 384 16.10 -2.81 -6.72
C LEU A 384 17.30 -3.76 -6.58
N ARG A 385 18.09 -3.51 -5.54
CA ARG A 385 19.18 -4.39 -5.09
C ARG A 385 18.58 -5.57 -4.31
N SER A 386 19.13 -6.74 -4.54
CA SER A 386 18.75 -8.01 -3.93
C SER A 386 19.90 -8.46 -3.02
N PRO A 387 19.71 -8.57 -1.70
CA PRO A 387 20.72 -9.13 -0.80
C PRO A 387 20.97 -10.63 -1.10
N ASP A 388 22.15 -11.14 -0.75
CA ASP A 388 22.42 -12.57 -0.75
C ASP A 388 21.73 -13.24 0.45
N LEU A 389 20.42 -13.49 0.34
CA LEU A 389 19.61 -14.09 1.41
C LEU A 389 20.17 -15.42 1.95
N PRO A 390 20.68 -16.36 1.12
CA PRO A 390 21.40 -17.54 1.61
C PRO A 390 22.60 -17.21 2.51
N ARG A 391 23.40 -16.19 2.19
CA ARG A 391 24.54 -15.77 3.02
C ARG A 391 24.05 -15.16 4.34
N LEU A 392 23.05 -14.27 4.28
CA LEU A 392 22.46 -13.67 5.48
C LEU A 392 21.84 -14.73 6.41
N ARG A 393 21.11 -15.73 5.87
CA ARG A 393 20.55 -16.84 6.65
C ARG A 393 21.62 -17.61 7.41
N LYS A 394 22.74 -17.94 6.75
CA LYS A 394 23.87 -18.60 7.38
C LYS A 394 24.41 -17.79 8.57
N LEU A 395 24.55 -16.47 8.43
CA LEU A 395 25.01 -15.61 9.53
C LEU A 395 24.01 -15.56 10.69
N ALA A 396 22.71 -15.51 10.37
CA ALA A 396 21.64 -15.55 11.35
C ALA A 396 21.65 -16.86 12.17
N ASP A 397 21.90 -18.00 11.52
CA ASP A 397 22.03 -19.30 12.18
C ASP A 397 23.32 -19.41 13.03
N GLU A 398 24.42 -18.75 12.63
CA GLU A 398 25.71 -18.74 13.35
C GLU A 398 25.78 -17.71 14.51
N HIS A 399 24.83 -16.77 14.59
CA HIS A 399 24.81 -15.66 15.54
C HIS A 399 23.49 -15.45 16.29
N ASP A 400 22.49 -16.32 16.10
CA ASP A 400 21.20 -16.35 16.83
C ASP A 400 20.41 -15.03 16.76
N PHE A 401 20.14 -14.57 15.52
CA PHE A 401 19.31 -13.40 15.24
C PHE A 401 18.22 -13.70 14.20
N LEU A 402 17.08 -13.01 14.29
CA LEU A 402 15.96 -13.20 13.35
C LEU A 402 16.25 -12.55 11.98
N ILE A 403 15.74 -13.14 10.89
CA ILE A 403 15.62 -12.47 9.60
C ILE A 403 14.15 -12.12 9.32
N VAL A 404 13.92 -10.84 9.04
CA VAL A 404 12.64 -10.31 8.55
C VAL A 404 12.83 -9.81 7.11
N VAL A 405 12.10 -10.39 6.16
CA VAL A 405 12.14 -9.95 4.75
C VAL A 405 10.82 -9.27 4.38
N ASP A 406 10.89 -8.04 3.88
CA ASP A 406 9.77 -7.41 3.17
C ASP A 406 9.82 -7.79 1.69
N GLU A 407 8.86 -8.62 1.27
CA GLU A 407 8.74 -9.10 -0.11
C GLU A 407 7.80 -8.24 -0.96
N THR A 408 7.38 -7.05 -0.51
CA THR A 408 6.37 -6.21 -1.19
C THR A 408 6.69 -5.92 -2.66
N VAL A 409 7.94 -5.64 -2.97
CA VAL A 409 8.38 -5.29 -4.34
C VAL A 409 8.56 -6.53 -5.19
N GLY A 410 9.23 -7.56 -4.65
CA GLY A 410 9.47 -8.82 -5.35
C GLY A 410 8.18 -9.57 -5.61
N ASN A 411 7.24 -9.49 -4.66
CA ASN A 411 5.96 -10.20 -4.56
C ASN A 411 6.10 -11.74 -4.53
N PHE A 412 5.27 -12.41 -3.73
CA PHE A 412 5.37 -13.87 -3.54
C PHE A 412 4.94 -14.73 -4.74
N VAL A 413 4.64 -14.13 -5.91
CA VAL A 413 4.52 -14.86 -7.18
C VAL A 413 5.89 -14.96 -7.86
N ASN A 414 6.74 -13.94 -7.75
CA ASN A 414 8.05 -13.89 -8.41
C ASN A 414 9.23 -14.24 -7.50
N VAL A 415 9.10 -14.10 -6.18
CA VAL A 415 10.17 -14.44 -5.22
C VAL A 415 9.72 -15.42 -4.14
N SER A 416 10.62 -16.33 -3.76
CA SER A 416 10.48 -17.30 -2.66
C SER A 416 11.52 -16.99 -1.58
N VAL A 417 11.21 -16.04 -0.70
CA VAL A 417 12.13 -15.57 0.34
C VAL A 417 11.92 -16.21 1.71
N LEU A 418 10.74 -16.80 1.97
CA LEU A 418 10.37 -17.36 3.27
C LEU A 418 11.32 -18.47 3.73
N GLN A 419 11.89 -19.24 2.80
CA GLN A 419 12.93 -20.24 3.04
C GLN A 419 14.25 -19.69 3.64
N HIS A 420 14.45 -18.37 3.61
CA HIS A 420 15.61 -17.67 4.17
C HIS A 420 15.26 -16.73 5.33
N ALA A 421 13.99 -16.70 5.77
CA ALA A 421 13.47 -15.76 6.74
C ALA A 421 12.80 -16.48 7.92
N ASP A 422 12.81 -15.86 9.10
CA ASP A 422 11.97 -16.28 10.23
C ASP A 422 10.57 -15.66 10.12
N ILE A 423 10.51 -14.42 9.59
CA ILE A 423 9.30 -13.66 9.36
C ILE A 423 9.35 -13.06 7.95
N VAL A 424 8.27 -13.17 7.20
CA VAL A 424 8.07 -12.40 5.96
C VAL A 424 6.94 -11.42 6.14
N VAL A 425 7.14 -10.18 5.70
CA VAL A 425 6.11 -9.13 5.71
C VAL A 425 5.80 -8.70 4.28
N SER A 426 4.57 -8.23 4.06
CA SER A 426 4.15 -7.73 2.75
C SER A 426 3.09 -6.64 2.87
N SER A 427 3.18 -5.60 2.05
CA SER A 427 2.17 -4.57 1.90
C SER A 427 1.12 -5.00 0.88
N LEU A 428 0.09 -5.71 1.36
CA LEU A 428 -1.06 -6.17 0.55
C LEU A 428 -1.79 -5.02 -0.18
N THR A 429 -1.62 -3.80 0.35
CA THR A 429 -1.96 -2.49 -0.25
C THR A 429 -1.48 -2.31 -1.70
N LYS A 430 -0.41 -3.01 -2.12
CA LYS A 430 0.28 -2.87 -3.41
C LYS A 430 -0.29 -3.86 -4.44
N VAL A 431 0.57 -4.54 -5.23
CA VAL A 431 0.17 -5.36 -6.41
C VAL A 431 -0.83 -6.46 -6.11
N PHE A 432 -0.86 -6.95 -4.86
CA PHE A 432 -1.86 -7.88 -4.35
C PHE A 432 -3.28 -7.29 -4.43
N SER A 433 -3.50 -6.07 -3.95
CA SER A 433 -4.73 -5.32 -4.19
C SER A 433 -4.82 -4.79 -5.63
N GLY A 434 -3.82 -4.05 -6.11
CA GLY A 434 -3.79 -3.42 -7.43
C GLY A 434 -4.70 -2.20 -7.61
N ASP A 435 -5.87 -2.17 -6.97
CA ASP A 435 -6.92 -1.18 -7.31
C ASP A 435 -6.79 0.18 -6.58
N SER A 436 -5.69 0.41 -5.85
CA SER A 436 -5.40 1.69 -5.17
C SER A 436 -6.52 2.22 -4.24
N ASN A 437 -7.38 1.34 -3.69
CA ASN A 437 -8.57 1.75 -2.95
C ASN A 437 -8.68 1.16 -1.53
N VAL A 438 -7.70 0.37 -1.11
CA VAL A 438 -7.71 -0.33 0.19
C VAL A 438 -6.27 -0.54 0.67
N MET A 439 -6.07 -0.40 1.98
CA MET A 439 -4.81 -0.74 2.62
C MET A 439 -4.91 -2.11 3.30
N GLY A 440 -3.76 -2.76 3.39
CA GLY A 440 -3.55 -4.00 4.12
C GLY A 440 -2.07 -4.34 4.21
N GLY A 441 -1.73 -5.17 5.19
CA GLY A 441 -0.42 -5.80 5.34
C GLY A 441 -0.55 -7.23 5.85
N SER A 442 0.46 -8.05 5.61
CA SER A 442 0.59 -9.40 6.14
C SER A 442 1.91 -9.59 6.86
N LEU A 443 1.87 -10.43 7.90
CA LEU A 443 3.04 -11.07 8.50
C LEU A 443 2.85 -12.58 8.37
N VAL A 444 3.86 -13.28 7.88
CA VAL A 444 3.91 -14.73 7.73
C VAL A 444 5.06 -15.25 8.57
N LEU A 445 4.80 -16.15 9.53
CA LEU A 445 5.86 -16.88 10.22
C LEU A 445 6.35 -18.04 9.35
N ASN A 446 7.65 -18.35 9.43
CA ASN A 446 8.19 -19.56 8.84
C ASN A 446 8.04 -20.76 9.80
N PRO A 447 7.12 -21.72 9.58
CA PRO A 447 6.95 -22.91 10.43
C PRO A 447 8.18 -23.82 10.51
N ASN A 448 9.13 -23.69 9.58
CA ASN A 448 10.36 -24.48 9.55
C ASN A 448 11.55 -23.74 10.19
N GLY A 449 11.36 -22.51 10.67
CA GLY A 449 12.41 -21.70 11.31
C GLY A 449 12.68 -22.07 12.77
N HIS A 450 13.92 -21.91 13.24
CA HIS A 450 14.33 -22.29 14.59
C HIS A 450 13.51 -21.62 15.69
N HIS A 451 13.17 -20.34 15.50
CA HIS A 451 12.42 -19.54 16.49
C HIS A 451 10.90 -19.68 16.39
N TYR A 452 10.37 -20.48 15.43
CA TYR A 452 8.95 -20.53 15.10
C TYR A 452 8.04 -20.72 16.32
N ALA A 453 8.32 -21.73 17.16
CA ALA A 453 7.46 -22.05 18.30
C ALA A 453 7.32 -20.88 19.29
N SER A 454 8.40 -20.16 19.58
CA SER A 454 8.39 -18.99 20.48
C SER A 454 7.71 -17.78 19.84
N LEU A 455 7.95 -17.53 18.55
CA LEU A 455 7.30 -16.45 17.79
C LEU A 455 5.78 -16.70 17.71
N LYS A 456 5.38 -17.93 17.39
CA LYS A 456 3.99 -18.37 17.28
C LYS A 456 3.25 -18.27 18.61
N ALA A 457 3.79 -18.84 19.68
CA ALA A 457 3.20 -18.74 21.02
C ALA A 457 3.06 -17.28 21.51
N THR A 458 4.02 -16.43 21.16
CA THR A 458 3.94 -14.99 21.46
C THR A 458 2.80 -14.34 20.67
N LEU A 459 2.72 -14.54 19.35
CA LEU A 459 1.63 -14.00 18.53
C LEU A 459 0.25 -14.53 18.93
N ASP A 460 0.12 -15.81 19.26
CA ASP A 460 -1.14 -16.40 19.73
C ASP A 460 -1.62 -15.78 21.07
N THR A 461 -0.72 -15.11 21.80
CA THR A 461 -1.04 -14.34 23.02
C THR A 461 -1.27 -12.85 22.75
N VAL A 462 -0.53 -12.23 21.82
CA VAL A 462 -0.48 -10.76 21.65
C VAL A 462 -1.15 -10.21 20.40
N TYR A 463 -1.52 -11.03 19.42
CA TYR A 463 -2.16 -10.57 18.19
C TYR A 463 -3.62 -10.18 18.41
N GLU A 464 -3.98 -8.96 18.01
CA GLU A 464 -5.36 -8.48 17.91
C GLU A 464 -5.71 -8.32 16.43
N ASP A 465 -6.81 -8.92 15.97
CA ASP A 465 -7.28 -8.74 14.59
C ASP A 465 -8.02 -7.39 14.46
N THR A 466 -7.25 -6.31 14.42
CA THR A 466 -7.76 -4.94 14.25
C THR A 466 -7.99 -4.58 12.78
N TYR A 467 -7.98 -5.56 11.85
CA TYR A 467 -8.17 -5.26 10.43
C TYR A 467 -9.67 -5.08 10.12
N TYR A 468 -10.06 -3.89 9.66
CA TYR A 468 -11.46 -3.54 9.49
C TYR A 468 -12.18 -4.41 8.46
N TYR A 469 -13.44 -4.75 8.73
CA TYR A 469 -14.15 -5.83 8.06
C TYR A 469 -14.44 -5.53 6.58
N GLU A 470 -14.87 -4.31 6.23
CA GLU A 470 -15.05 -3.88 4.84
C GLU A 470 -13.72 -3.79 4.08
N ASP A 471 -12.64 -3.32 4.72
CA ASP A 471 -11.32 -3.30 4.08
C ASP A 471 -10.86 -4.73 3.74
N ALA A 472 -11.08 -5.71 4.62
CA ALA A 472 -10.80 -7.12 4.32
C ALA A 472 -11.62 -7.67 3.15
N VAL A 473 -12.90 -7.28 3.02
CA VAL A 473 -13.76 -7.67 1.88
C VAL A 473 -13.25 -7.06 0.57
N PHE A 474 -12.93 -5.76 0.55
CA PHE A 474 -12.35 -5.10 -0.63
C PHE A 474 -11.01 -5.74 -1.01
N LEU A 475 -10.15 -6.01 -0.03
CA LEU A 475 -8.84 -6.62 -0.28
C LEU A 475 -8.95 -8.06 -0.82
N GLU A 476 -9.87 -8.88 -0.30
CA GLU A 476 -10.13 -10.22 -0.85
C GLU A 476 -10.57 -10.11 -2.31
N ARG A 477 -11.57 -9.28 -2.61
CA ARG A 477 -12.11 -9.09 -3.96
C ARG A 477 -11.03 -8.66 -4.94
N ASN A 478 -10.29 -7.59 -4.61
CA ASN A 478 -9.27 -7.01 -5.49
C ASN A 478 -8.08 -7.97 -5.73
N SER A 479 -7.84 -8.91 -4.80
CA SER A 479 -6.74 -9.88 -4.90
C SER A 479 -7.10 -11.21 -5.58
N ARG A 480 -8.33 -11.42 -6.06
CA ARG A 480 -8.71 -12.67 -6.76
C ARG A 480 -7.95 -12.95 -8.06
N VAL A 481 -7.46 -11.90 -8.72
CA VAL A 481 -6.79 -11.98 -10.03
C VAL A 481 -5.32 -11.55 -9.97
N PHE A 482 -4.74 -11.42 -8.77
CA PHE A 482 -3.42 -10.82 -8.57
C PHE A 482 -2.30 -11.57 -9.30
N LYS A 483 -2.31 -12.90 -9.37
CA LYS A 483 -1.29 -13.70 -10.10
C LYS A 483 -1.27 -13.34 -11.59
N LYS A 484 -2.43 -13.27 -12.23
CA LYS A 484 -2.58 -12.87 -13.63
C LYS A 484 -2.17 -11.40 -13.85
N ARG A 485 -2.55 -10.50 -12.92
CA ARG A 485 -2.12 -9.10 -12.93
C ARG A 485 -0.58 -9.00 -12.91
N ILE A 486 0.08 -9.76 -12.04
CA ILE A 486 1.55 -9.79 -11.91
C ILE A 486 2.21 -10.26 -13.21
N GLN A 487 1.75 -11.35 -13.84
CA GLN A 487 2.28 -11.81 -15.13
C GLN A 487 2.27 -10.72 -16.21
N THR A 488 1.16 -10.01 -16.38
CA THR A 488 1.06 -8.90 -17.36
C THR A 488 1.98 -7.73 -16.99
N ILE A 489 2.04 -7.39 -15.69
CA ILE A 489 2.94 -6.34 -15.17
C ILE A 489 4.42 -6.70 -15.41
N ASP A 490 4.82 -7.95 -15.20
CA ASP A 490 6.19 -8.42 -15.42
C ASP A 490 6.59 -8.36 -16.91
N GLU A 491 5.72 -8.85 -17.80
CA GLU A 491 5.94 -8.76 -19.26
C GLU A 491 6.08 -7.31 -19.74
N ASN A 492 5.26 -6.41 -19.20
CA ASN A 492 5.28 -4.98 -19.53
C ASN A 492 6.56 -4.33 -18.98
N ALA A 493 6.90 -4.58 -17.71
CA ALA A 493 8.06 -4.01 -17.05
C ALA A 493 9.37 -4.47 -17.69
N GLU A 494 9.50 -5.77 -17.99
CA GLU A 494 10.68 -6.30 -18.66
C GLU A 494 10.87 -5.72 -20.06
N ALA A 495 9.79 -5.55 -20.83
CA ALA A 495 9.85 -4.92 -22.16
C ALA A 495 10.29 -3.45 -22.10
N ILE A 496 9.75 -2.67 -21.15
CA ILE A 496 10.15 -1.26 -20.95
C ILE A 496 11.61 -1.17 -20.49
N CYS A 497 12.02 -2.02 -19.55
CA CYS A 497 13.38 -2.02 -19.01
C CYS A 497 14.41 -2.45 -20.06
N ASP A 498 14.12 -3.45 -20.88
CA ASP A 498 14.98 -3.87 -22.00
C ASP A 498 15.13 -2.75 -23.04
N PHE A 499 14.06 -2.02 -23.35
CA PHE A 499 14.12 -0.82 -24.20
C PHE A 499 15.02 0.26 -23.60
N LEU A 500 14.77 0.70 -22.36
CA LEU A 500 15.56 1.74 -21.70
C LEU A 500 17.04 1.35 -21.51
N PHE A 501 17.33 0.08 -21.21
CA PHE A 501 18.69 -0.44 -21.10
C PHE A 501 19.41 -0.52 -22.46
N SER A 502 18.66 -0.81 -23.54
CA SER A 502 19.17 -0.72 -24.91
C SER A 502 19.54 0.72 -25.28
N GLU A 503 18.67 1.69 -24.97
CA GLU A 503 18.93 3.11 -25.26
C GLU A 503 20.07 3.69 -24.39
N LYS A 504 20.17 3.31 -23.11
CA LYS A 504 21.35 3.61 -22.25
C LYS A 504 22.67 3.14 -22.87
N SER A 505 22.64 2.04 -23.64
CA SER A 505 23.83 1.49 -24.30
C SER A 505 24.20 2.20 -25.60
N LYS A 506 23.28 2.97 -26.20
CA LYS A 506 23.47 3.71 -27.47
C LYS A 506 23.70 5.20 -27.24
N GLY A 507 22.92 5.78 -26.34
CA GLY A 507 22.83 7.22 -26.08
C GLY A 507 23.41 7.60 -24.72
N ALA A 508 23.68 8.89 -24.56
CA ALA A 508 24.29 9.45 -23.36
C ALA A 508 23.31 10.31 -22.53
N VAL A 509 22.01 10.04 -22.57
CA VAL A 509 20.99 10.76 -21.79
C VAL A 509 20.63 10.01 -20.49
N ILE A 510 20.38 8.70 -20.58
CA ILE A 510 20.18 7.82 -19.42
C ILE A 510 21.54 7.62 -18.74
N LYS A 511 21.53 7.69 -17.40
CA LYS A 511 22.68 7.38 -16.55
C LYS A 511 22.61 5.92 -16.11
N GLU A 512 21.56 5.53 -15.40
CA GLU A 512 21.37 4.17 -14.90
C GLU A 512 19.91 3.68 -14.99
N VAL A 513 19.74 2.37 -15.17
CA VAL A 513 18.44 1.68 -15.18
C VAL A 513 18.46 0.57 -14.13
N TYR A 514 17.78 0.81 -13.01
CA TYR A 514 17.65 -0.13 -11.91
C TYR A 514 16.45 -1.05 -12.14
N TYR A 515 16.71 -2.34 -12.29
CA TYR A 515 15.72 -3.39 -12.47
C TYR A 515 16.38 -4.73 -12.11
N PRO A 516 15.75 -5.69 -11.40
CA PRO A 516 16.45 -6.88 -10.87
C PRO A 516 17.10 -7.79 -11.94
N LYS A 517 16.64 -7.71 -13.19
CA LYS A 517 17.27 -8.35 -14.35
C LYS A 517 18.71 -7.85 -14.63
N PHE A 518 19.02 -6.62 -14.23
CA PHE A 518 20.31 -5.96 -14.42
C PHE A 518 21.02 -5.65 -13.10
N THR A 519 20.27 -5.37 -12.04
CA THR A 519 20.76 -5.00 -10.71
C THR A 519 20.88 -6.23 -9.82
N THR A 520 22.09 -6.57 -9.36
CA THR A 520 22.34 -7.69 -8.42
C THR A 520 21.72 -9.04 -8.85
N ARG A 521 21.59 -9.26 -10.17
CA ARG A 521 20.82 -10.38 -10.75
C ARG A 521 21.17 -11.74 -10.13
N ALA A 522 22.44 -12.01 -9.88
CA ALA A 522 22.90 -13.27 -9.28
C ALA A 522 22.32 -13.53 -7.89
N ASN A 523 21.99 -12.49 -7.11
CA ASN A 523 21.31 -12.62 -5.83
C ASN A 523 19.79 -12.73 -5.99
N PHE A 524 19.19 -12.01 -6.96
CA PHE A 524 17.76 -12.14 -7.26
C PHE A 524 17.40 -13.59 -7.66
N GLU A 525 18.16 -14.17 -8.60
CA GLU A 525 17.89 -15.52 -9.15
C GLU A 525 18.04 -16.63 -8.07
N LYS A 526 18.78 -16.41 -6.97
CA LYS A 526 18.87 -17.36 -5.84
C LYS A 526 17.55 -17.52 -5.07
N SER A 527 16.68 -16.51 -5.10
CA SER A 527 15.40 -16.50 -4.39
C SER A 527 14.22 -16.17 -5.30
N ARG A 528 14.38 -16.32 -6.62
CA ARG A 528 13.29 -16.26 -7.60
C ARG A 528 12.41 -17.50 -7.45
N SER A 529 11.10 -17.33 -7.57
CA SER A 529 10.14 -18.44 -7.55
C SER A 529 10.40 -19.42 -8.69
N ALA A 530 10.18 -20.72 -8.43
CA ALA A 530 10.19 -21.72 -9.47
C ALA A 530 8.93 -21.60 -10.37
N PRO A 531 9.03 -21.93 -11.67
CA PRO A 531 7.87 -22.08 -12.55
C PRO A 531 6.80 -23.00 -11.96
N SER A 532 5.53 -22.58 -12.08
CA SER A 532 4.36 -23.31 -11.61
C SER A 532 3.20 -23.16 -12.61
N ALA A 533 2.11 -23.93 -12.42
CA ALA A 533 0.93 -23.81 -13.29
C ALA A 533 0.30 -22.40 -13.26
N ASP A 534 0.32 -21.75 -12.09
CA ASP A 534 -0.22 -20.40 -11.88
C ASP A 534 0.77 -19.28 -12.21
N SER A 535 2.06 -19.60 -12.38
CA SER A 535 3.12 -18.66 -12.74
C SER A 535 4.21 -19.40 -13.51
N PRO A 536 4.01 -19.62 -14.84
CA PRO A 536 4.93 -20.42 -15.64
C PRO A 536 6.26 -19.68 -15.90
N ASN A 537 6.24 -18.35 -15.89
CA ASN A 537 7.40 -17.48 -16.04
C ASN A 537 7.41 -16.43 -14.91
N PRO A 538 7.84 -16.78 -13.68
CA PRO A 538 7.93 -15.80 -12.58
C PRO A 538 8.87 -14.65 -12.97
N GLY A 539 8.40 -13.42 -12.93
CA GLY A 539 9.11 -12.26 -13.51
C GLY A 539 10.20 -11.66 -12.62
N PHE A 540 10.62 -10.44 -12.96
CA PHE A 540 11.53 -9.62 -12.14
C PHE A 540 10.80 -8.52 -11.35
N GLY A 541 9.46 -8.46 -11.40
CA GLY A 541 8.63 -7.48 -10.71
C GLY A 541 8.22 -6.30 -11.60
N GLY A 542 7.21 -5.56 -11.15
CA GLY A 542 6.66 -4.40 -11.87
C GLY A 542 7.31 -3.05 -11.59
N LEU A 543 8.34 -3.01 -10.74
CA LEU A 543 8.97 -1.76 -10.30
C LEU A 543 10.34 -1.60 -10.95
N PHE A 544 10.62 -0.43 -11.53
CA PHE A 544 11.94 -0.03 -11.99
C PHE A 544 12.25 1.43 -11.63
N SER A 545 13.52 1.79 -11.65
CA SER A 545 13.95 3.18 -11.50
C SER A 545 14.93 3.57 -12.60
N VAL A 546 14.86 4.81 -13.06
CA VAL A 546 15.76 5.36 -14.09
C VAL A 546 16.33 6.70 -13.64
N THR A 547 17.61 6.92 -13.91
CA THR A 547 18.32 8.20 -13.67
C THR A 547 18.90 8.72 -14.99
N PHE A 548 19.08 10.04 -15.08
CA PHE A 548 19.62 10.71 -16.27
C PHE A 548 20.90 11.49 -15.93
N ASN A 549 21.68 11.81 -16.95
CA ASN A 549 22.96 12.52 -16.79
C ASN A 549 22.80 14.03 -16.49
N SER A 550 21.57 14.56 -16.51
CA SER A 550 21.23 15.91 -16.04
C SER A 550 19.88 15.92 -15.32
N LYS A 551 19.65 16.96 -14.52
CA LYS A 551 18.37 17.16 -13.82
C LYS A 551 17.27 17.49 -14.81
N GLU A 552 17.59 18.36 -15.76
CA GLU A 552 16.73 18.85 -16.84
C GLU A 552 16.18 17.70 -17.69
N ALA A 553 17.01 16.69 -18.00
CA ALA A 553 16.57 15.47 -18.68
C ALA A 553 15.63 14.61 -17.81
N SER A 554 15.85 14.57 -16.49
CA SER A 554 15.00 13.83 -15.54
C SER A 554 13.63 14.48 -15.37
N GLU A 555 13.61 15.81 -15.22
CA GLU A 555 12.41 16.64 -15.18
C GLU A 555 11.62 16.51 -16.50
N ALA A 556 12.29 16.65 -17.66
CA ALA A 556 11.66 16.54 -18.97
C ALA A 556 11.11 15.13 -19.26
N PHE A 557 11.81 14.06 -18.84
CA PHE A 557 11.31 12.70 -18.91
C PHE A 557 10.03 12.53 -18.08
N PHE A 558 10.09 12.87 -16.79
CA PHE A 558 8.96 12.72 -15.89
C PHE A 558 7.76 13.55 -16.34
N ASP A 559 7.96 14.83 -16.66
CA ASP A 559 6.88 15.74 -17.07
C ASP A 559 6.19 15.33 -18.37
N SER A 560 6.90 14.63 -19.26
CA SER A 560 6.42 14.12 -20.55
C SER A 560 5.87 12.69 -20.50
N LEU A 561 6.04 11.97 -19.39
CA LEU A 561 5.53 10.61 -19.25
C LEU A 561 4.00 10.64 -19.04
N GLU A 562 3.24 10.16 -20.02
CA GLU A 562 1.77 10.17 -20.05
C GLU A 562 1.16 8.97 -19.31
N VAL A 563 1.55 8.81 -18.04
CA VAL A 563 1.02 7.81 -17.10
C VAL A 563 0.46 8.48 -15.86
N GLN A 564 -0.14 7.71 -14.95
CA GLN A 564 -0.56 8.24 -13.65
C GLN A 564 0.64 8.61 -12.77
N LYS A 565 0.53 9.65 -11.96
CA LYS A 565 1.68 10.23 -11.24
C LYS A 565 1.40 10.47 -9.78
N GLY A 566 2.04 9.71 -8.90
CA GLY A 566 1.80 9.79 -7.46
C GLY A 566 2.71 8.88 -6.63
N PRO A 567 2.70 9.02 -5.29
CA PRO A 567 3.68 8.39 -4.40
C PRO A 567 3.57 6.85 -4.26
N SER A 568 2.46 6.25 -4.68
CA SER A 568 2.23 4.80 -4.51
C SER A 568 2.94 3.95 -5.58
N LEU A 569 2.69 2.64 -5.55
CA LEU A 569 3.20 1.63 -6.48
C LEU A 569 2.31 0.37 -6.42
N GLY A 570 2.55 -0.59 -7.31
CA GLY A 570 1.86 -1.88 -7.35
C GLY A 570 0.38 -1.74 -7.68
N THR A 571 0.06 -0.90 -8.66
CA THR A 571 -1.32 -0.67 -9.13
C THR A 571 -1.63 -1.49 -10.38
N SER A 572 -2.91 -1.68 -10.68
CA SER A 572 -3.37 -2.30 -11.93
C SER A 572 -2.99 -1.46 -13.18
N PHE A 573 -2.65 -0.19 -13.00
CA PHE A 573 -2.22 0.79 -14.00
C PHE A 573 -0.83 1.36 -13.63
N THR A 574 -0.14 1.98 -14.58
CA THR A 574 1.23 2.48 -14.43
C THR A 574 1.28 3.79 -13.64
N LEU A 575 2.12 3.81 -12.61
CA LEU A 575 2.41 4.96 -11.74
C LEU A 575 3.87 5.40 -11.86
N ALA A 576 4.14 6.71 -11.92
CA ALA A 576 5.48 7.27 -11.85
C ALA A 576 5.61 8.35 -10.77
N CYS A 577 6.82 8.52 -10.22
CA CYS A 577 7.13 9.62 -9.29
C CYS A 577 8.65 9.94 -9.25
N PRO A 578 9.04 11.19 -8.95
CA PRO A 578 10.40 11.53 -8.54
C PRO A 578 10.61 11.06 -7.10
N PHE A 579 10.95 9.78 -6.92
CA PHE A 579 10.85 9.12 -5.63
C PHE A 579 11.69 9.79 -4.54
N VAL A 580 12.92 10.21 -4.87
CA VAL A 580 13.86 10.75 -3.87
C VAL A 580 13.44 12.16 -3.43
N VAL A 581 12.82 12.93 -4.33
CA VAL A 581 12.14 14.18 -3.97
C VAL A 581 11.02 13.90 -2.97
N LEU A 582 10.10 12.96 -3.25
CA LEU A 582 8.95 12.69 -2.38
C LEU A 582 9.25 11.95 -1.06
N ALA A 583 10.34 11.17 -1.01
CA ALA A 583 10.64 10.32 0.15
C ALA A 583 11.76 10.88 1.03
N HIS A 584 12.67 11.67 0.47
CA HIS A 584 13.90 12.12 1.13
C HIS A 584 14.23 13.60 0.87
N PHE A 585 13.23 14.47 0.64
CA PHE A 585 13.45 15.90 0.38
C PHE A 585 14.37 16.61 1.38
N ALA A 586 14.25 16.25 2.66
CA ALA A 586 15.06 16.79 3.75
C ALA A 586 16.37 16.00 4.00
N GLU A 587 16.61 14.89 3.29
CA GLU A 587 17.70 13.93 3.49
C GLU A 587 18.47 13.66 2.17
N LEU A 588 18.38 14.54 1.15
CA LEU A 588 18.90 14.30 -0.20
C LEU A 588 20.39 13.94 -0.26
N GLU A 589 21.25 14.63 0.50
CA GLU A 589 22.70 14.36 0.54
C GLU A 589 23.00 13.00 1.18
N TRP A 590 22.28 12.64 2.24
CA TRP A 590 22.38 11.34 2.90
C TRP A 590 21.91 10.20 1.98
N ALA A 591 20.79 10.38 1.27
CA ALA A 591 20.29 9.42 0.30
C ALA A 591 21.28 9.23 -0.87
N ALA A 592 21.82 10.33 -1.42
CA ALA A 592 22.83 10.30 -2.47
C ALA A 592 24.09 9.53 -2.05
N GLY A 593 24.47 9.59 -0.77
CA GLY A 593 25.56 8.79 -0.19
C GLY A 593 25.44 7.27 -0.37
N TYR A 594 24.21 6.74 -0.48
CA TYR A 594 23.96 5.31 -0.74
C TYR A 594 23.70 4.97 -2.23
N GLY A 595 23.75 5.98 -3.09
CA GLY A 595 23.42 5.91 -4.52
C GLY A 595 21.95 6.20 -4.84
N VAL A 596 21.19 6.78 -3.89
CA VAL A 596 19.79 7.17 -4.05
C VAL A 596 19.73 8.65 -4.45
N GLU A 597 19.92 8.92 -5.74
CA GLU A 597 20.11 10.28 -6.28
C GLU A 597 18.80 11.06 -6.46
N GLU A 598 18.82 12.38 -6.20
CA GLU A 598 17.65 13.29 -6.34
C GLU A 598 16.90 13.12 -7.68
N ASN A 599 17.66 12.91 -8.75
CA ASN A 599 17.19 12.83 -10.13
C ASN A 599 16.51 11.48 -10.51
N LEU A 600 16.29 10.58 -9.54
CA LEU A 600 15.71 9.26 -9.79
C LEU A 600 14.19 9.33 -10.02
N VAL A 601 13.77 8.88 -11.20
CA VAL A 601 12.35 8.62 -11.53
C VAL A 601 12.06 7.14 -11.28
N ARG A 602 11.15 6.87 -10.35
CA ARG A 602 10.65 5.51 -10.08
C ARG A 602 9.34 5.27 -10.82
N VAL A 603 9.22 4.12 -11.46
CA VAL A 603 8.04 3.70 -12.22
C VAL A 603 7.57 2.35 -11.69
N SER A 604 6.27 2.27 -11.36
CA SER A 604 5.55 1.02 -11.14
C SER A 604 4.66 0.77 -12.35
N VAL A 605 5.00 -0.23 -13.16
CA VAL A 605 4.29 -0.60 -14.38
C VAL A 605 2.98 -1.33 -14.05
N GLY A 606 1.97 -1.09 -14.88
CA GLY A 606 0.64 -1.69 -14.79
C GLY A 606 0.31 -2.65 -15.93
N GLY A 607 -0.98 -2.99 -16.04
CA GLY A 607 -1.57 -3.88 -17.03
C GLY A 607 -2.18 -3.17 -18.24
N GLU A 608 -1.68 -1.98 -18.60
CA GLU A 608 -1.99 -1.35 -19.89
C GLU A 608 -1.41 -2.14 -21.07
N ASP A 609 -1.78 -1.76 -22.30
CA ASP A 609 -1.21 -2.37 -23.50
C ASP A 609 0.31 -2.12 -23.59
N LYS A 610 1.06 -3.22 -23.81
CA LYS A 610 2.53 -3.23 -23.86
C LYS A 610 3.10 -2.32 -24.94
N GLN A 611 2.46 -2.26 -26.10
CA GLN A 611 2.92 -1.47 -27.24
C GLN A 611 2.60 0.01 -27.01
N ASP A 612 1.48 0.32 -26.37
CA ASP A 612 1.17 1.71 -26.00
C ASP A 612 2.10 2.23 -24.90
N LEU A 613 2.41 1.41 -23.88
CA LEU A 613 3.42 1.74 -22.88
C LEU A 613 4.78 2.03 -23.51
N LEU A 614 5.27 1.16 -24.40
CA LEU A 614 6.53 1.39 -25.11
C LEU A 614 6.53 2.72 -25.90
N ARG A 615 5.42 3.09 -26.55
CA ARG A 615 5.30 4.40 -27.24
C ARG A 615 5.35 5.58 -26.27
N ILE A 616 4.74 5.47 -25.08
CA ILE A 616 4.81 6.50 -24.03
C ILE A 616 6.24 6.67 -23.51
N PHE A 617 6.92 5.57 -23.20
CA PHE A 617 8.31 5.60 -22.72
C PHE A 617 9.29 6.11 -23.78
N GLU A 618 9.10 5.78 -25.05
CA GLU A 618 9.86 6.35 -26.17
C GLU A 618 9.64 7.86 -26.30
N ALA A 619 8.38 8.33 -26.22
CA ALA A 619 8.07 9.76 -26.31
C ALA A 619 8.68 10.58 -25.16
N ALA A 620 8.63 10.05 -23.94
CA ALA A 620 9.24 10.66 -22.75
C ALA A 620 10.77 10.67 -22.84
N LEU A 621 11.40 9.58 -23.32
CA LEU A 621 12.84 9.53 -23.53
C LEU A 621 13.32 10.57 -24.55
N ARG A 622 12.63 10.69 -25.69
CA ARG A 622 12.93 11.73 -26.69
C ARG A 622 12.77 13.16 -26.12
N ALA A 623 11.94 13.36 -25.10
CA ALA A 623 11.85 14.65 -24.41
C ALA A 623 13.08 14.93 -23.53
N ALA A 624 13.55 13.91 -22.80
CA ALA A 624 14.79 13.97 -22.04
C ALA A 624 16.00 14.30 -22.93
N GLU A 625 16.08 13.69 -24.12
CA GLU A 625 17.16 13.94 -25.10
C GLU A 625 17.19 15.38 -25.62
N ARG A 626 16.03 16.04 -25.72
CA ARG A 626 15.92 17.45 -26.14
C ARG A 626 16.22 18.44 -25.02
N ALA A 627 16.23 18.00 -23.77
CA ALA A 627 16.52 18.81 -22.58
C ALA A 627 17.99 18.66 -22.11
N LYS A 628 18.81 17.93 -22.86
CA LYS A 628 20.22 17.66 -22.59
C LYS A 628 21.15 18.77 -23.09
#